data_AF-A0A356QID3-F1
#
_entry.id   AF-A0A356QID3-F1
#
_cell.length_a   1.000
_cell.length_b   1.000
_cell.length_c   1.000
_cell.angle_alpha   90.00
_cell.angle_beta   90.00
_cell.angle_gamma   90.00
#
_symmetry.space_group_name_H-M   'P 1'
#
loop_
_entity.id
_entity.type
_entity.pdbx_description
1 polymer ?
#
loop_
_entity_poly.entity_id
_entity_poly.type
_entity_poly.pdbx_seq_one_letter_code
_entity_poly.pdbx_strand_id
1 'polypeptide(L)' 'LVENGGRAGSYTEAAGSAVMAEEEITIRINLGRGDESATVWTSDLSHDYVSINADYRS' A
#
# COMPACT_ATOMS: atom_id res chain seq x y z
N LEU A 1 4.37 11.19 2.41
CA LEU A 1 4.92 10.30 1.34
C LEU A 1 4.73 10.91 -0.05
N VAL A 2 3.55 11.46 -0.37
CA VAL A 2 3.19 11.99 -1.70
C VAL A 2 2.48 13.35 -1.55
N GLU A 3 2.73 14.29 -2.46
CA GLU A 3 2.10 15.61 -2.57
C GLU A 3 1.85 15.93 -4.05
N ASN A 4 0.70 16.54 -4.39
CA ASN A 4 0.34 16.96 -5.75
C ASN A 4 0.52 15.86 -6.82
N GLY A 5 0.27 14.60 -6.47
CA GLY A 5 0.42 13.44 -7.36
C GLY A 5 1.86 12.95 -7.58
N GLY A 6 2.85 13.52 -6.88
CA GLY A 6 4.25 13.09 -6.92
C GLY A 6 4.83 12.79 -5.54
N ARG A 7 6.01 12.18 -5.49
CA ARG A 7 6.77 11.99 -4.24
C ARG A 7 6.89 13.33 -3.51
N ALA A 8 6.51 13.38 -2.24
CA ALA A 8 6.67 14.58 -1.43
C ALA A 8 8.16 14.93 -1.30
N GLY A 9 8.53 16.21 -1.42
CA GLY A 9 9.94 16.62 -1.32
C GLY A 9 10.59 16.29 0.03
N SER A 10 9.77 16.14 1.08
CA SER A 10 10.17 15.73 2.42
C SER A 10 10.31 14.21 2.60
N TYR A 11 9.94 13.40 1.60
CA TYR A 11 9.95 11.94 1.74
C TYR A 11 11.38 11.38 1.72
N THR A 12 11.69 10.54 2.71
CA THR A 12 12.93 9.76 2.80
C THR A 12 12.61 8.27 2.76
N GLU A 13 13.50 7.46 2.21
CA GLU A 13 13.31 5.99 2.20
C GLU A 13 13.24 5.40 3.60
N ALA A 14 13.98 5.98 4.56
CA ALA A 14 13.92 5.56 5.95
C ALA A 14 12.51 5.72 6.55
N ALA A 15 11.84 6.85 6.26
CA ALA A 15 10.47 7.07 6.70
C ALA A 15 9.49 6.11 6.03
N GLY A 16 9.69 5.79 4.74
CA GLY A 16 8.88 4.80 4.03
C GLY A 16 9.06 3.40 4.59
N SER A 17 10.30 2.99 4.83
CA SER A 17 10.63 1.67 5.39
C SER A 17 10.08 1.49 6.80
N ALA A 18 10.04 2.55 7.62
CA ALA A 18 9.47 2.48 8.96
C ALA A 18 7.97 2.16 8.92
N VAL A 19 7.20 2.83 8.06
CA VAL A 19 5.76 2.57 7.89
C VAL A 19 5.51 1.19 7.29
N MET A 20 6.35 0.75 6.33
CA MET A 20 6.21 -0.56 5.70
C MET A 20 6.57 -1.73 6.62
N ALA A 21 7.21 -1.48 7.77
CA ALA A 21 7.51 -2.49 8.76
C ALA A 21 6.36 -2.72 9.76
N GLU A 22 5.29 -1.94 9.68
CA GLU A 22 4.10 -2.10 10.50
C GLU A 22 3.24 -3.28 10.01
N GLU A 23 2.53 -3.93 10.95
CA GLU A 23 1.64 -5.06 10.64
C GLU A 23 0.39 -4.60 9.86
N GLU A 24 -0.14 -3.42 10.17
CA GLU A 24 -1.29 -2.82 9.50
C GLU A 24 -0.89 -1.50 8.83
N ILE A 25 -1.07 -1.41 7.51
CA ILE A 25 -0.72 -0.21 6.74
C ILE A 25 -1.99 0.47 6.24
N THR A 26 -2.26 1.68 6.72
CA THR A 26 -3.37 2.50 6.21
C THR A 26 -2.92 3.36 5.04
N ILE A 27 -3.52 3.14 3.86
CA ILE A 27 -3.29 3.97 2.67
C ILE A 27 -4.45 4.94 2.49
N ARG A 28 -4.17 6.24 2.56
CA ARG A 28 -5.15 7.31 2.27
C ARG A 28 -4.89 7.91 0.91
N ILE A 29 -5.89 7.86 0.03
CA ILE A 29 -5.87 8.50 -1.29
C ILE A 29 -6.92 9.62 -1.29
N ASN A 30 -6.48 10.85 -1.54
CA ASN A 30 -7.39 11.98 -1.77
C ASN A 30 -7.36 12.35 -3.25
N LEU A 31 -8.51 12.24 -3.92
CA LEU A 31 -8.64 12.51 -5.35
C LEU A 31 -8.94 13.98 -5.68
N GLY A 32 -9.36 14.79 -4.69
CA GLY A 32 -9.73 16.20 -4.88
C GLY A 32 -10.90 16.41 -5.85
N ARG A 33 -11.86 15.47 -5.90
CA ARG A 33 -12.97 15.44 -6.89
C ARG A 33 -14.37 15.38 -6.27
N GLY A 34 -14.52 15.89 -5.06
CA GLY A 34 -15.77 15.88 -4.30
C GLY A 34 -15.60 15.17 -2.95
N ASP A 35 -16.73 14.88 -2.30
CA ASP A 35 -16.77 14.40 -0.91
C ASP A 35 -17.05 12.89 -0.79
N GLU A 36 -17.23 12.21 -1.92
CA GLU A 36 -17.46 10.76 -1.95
C GLU A 36 -16.24 9.99 -1.44
N SER A 37 -16.50 8.90 -0.71
CA SER A 37 -15.45 8.07 -0.13
C SER A 37 -15.82 6.59 -0.12
N ALA A 38 -14.79 5.75 -0.15
CA ALA A 38 -14.90 4.30 -0.01
C ALA A 38 -13.70 3.78 0.80
N THR A 39 -13.86 2.62 1.42
CA THR A 39 -12.79 1.90 2.13
C THR A 39 -12.72 0.48 1.60
N VAL A 40 -11.50 0.03 1.29
CA VAL A 40 -11.22 -1.31 0.82
C VAL A 40 -10.17 -1.92 1.74
N TRP A 41 -10.42 -3.14 2.19
CA TRP A 41 -9.46 -3.94 2.95
C TRP A 41 -8.77 -4.91 2.00
N THR A 42 -7.46 -5.02 2.13
CA THR A 42 -6.63 -5.93 1.34
C THR A 42 -5.42 -6.36 2.17
N SER A 43 -4.74 -7.41 1.73
CA SER A 43 -3.45 -7.84 2.27
C SER A 43 -2.32 -7.60 1.28
N ASP A 44 -1.09 -7.80 1.73
CA ASP A 44 0.10 -7.86 0.89
C ASP A 44 0.09 -9.11 -0.01
N LEU A 45 0.99 -9.11 -0.99
CA LEU A 45 1.27 -10.26 -1.84
C LEU A 45 2.56 -10.92 -1.36
N SER A 46 2.42 -11.96 -0.54
CA SER A 46 3.54 -12.67 0.05
C SER A 46 4.09 -13.77 -0.86
N HIS A 47 5.33 -14.19 -0.61
CA HIS A 47 5.92 -15.36 -1.27
C HIS A 47 5.11 -16.62 -0.97
N ASP A 48 4.66 -16.79 0.27
CA ASP A 48 3.87 -17.95 0.69
C ASP A 48 2.53 -18.03 -0.05
N TYR A 49 1.87 -16.89 -0.29
CA TYR A 49 0.67 -16.85 -1.13
C TYR A 49 0.95 -17.42 -2.52
N VAL A 50 2.09 -17.07 -3.13
CA VAL A 50 2.49 -17.61 -4.43
C VAL A 50 2.77 -19.11 -4.32
N SER A 51 3.54 -19.56 -3.34
CA SER A 51 3.86 -20.99 -3.16
C SER A 51 2.62 -21.86 -2.97
N ILE A 52 1.67 -21.44 -2.13
CA ILE A 52 0.42 -22.17 -1.87
C ILE A 52 -0.41 -22.34 -3.16
N ASN A 53 -0.45 -21.31 -4.01
CA ASN A 53 -1.31 -21.29 -5.19
C ASN A 53 -0.61 -21.79 -6.47
N ALA A 54 0.72 -21.85 -6.51
CA ALA A 54 1.48 -22.32 -7.66
C ALA A 54 1.28 -23.83 -7.93
N ASP A 55 1.05 -24.61 -6.88
CA ASP A 55 0.90 -26.07 -6.96
C ASP A 55 -0.51 -26.53 -7.35
N TYR A 56 -1.45 -25.62 -7.58
CA TYR A 56 -2.86 -25.95 -7.85
C TYR A 56 -3.13 -26.47 -9.28
N ARG A 57 -2.13 -26.49 -10.17
CA ARG A 57 -2.27 -26.86 -11.59
C ARG A 57 -1.14 -27.73 -12.17
N SER A 58 -0.31 -28.37 -11.36
CA SER A 58 0.66 -29.36 -11.84
C SER A 58 0.06 -30.76 -12.05
#